data_AF-F3B0T4-F1
#
_entry.id   AF-F3B0T4-F1
#
_cell.length_a   1.000
_cell.length_b   1.000
_cell.length_c   1.000
_cell.angle_alpha   90.00
_cell.angle_beta   90.00
_cell.angle_gamma   90.00
#
_symmetry.space_group_name_H-M   'P 1'
#
loop_
_entity.id
_entity.type
_entity.pdbx_description
1 polymer ?
#
loop_
_entity_poly.entity_id
_entity_poly.type
_entity_poly.pdbx_seq_one_letter_code
_entity_poly.pdbx_strand_id
1 'polypeptide(L)' 'MIDVNELIDSEEYYIGLAETLYLSSIPGMKEKIVEGLKTHIEDCIPEDQVEW' A
#
# COMPACT_ATOMS: atom_id res chain seq x y z
N MET A 1 16.26 12.00 13.28
CA MET A 1 14.91 12.41 12.85
C MET A 1 15.08 12.87 11.42
N ILE A 2 14.55 12.14 10.45
CA ILE A 2 14.66 12.49 9.03
C ILE A 2 13.77 13.72 8.80
N ASP A 3 14.28 14.73 8.10
CA ASP A 3 13.49 15.90 7.74
C ASP A 3 12.49 15.52 6.64
N VAL A 4 11.22 15.83 6.86
CA VAL A 4 10.15 15.53 5.90
C VAL A 4 10.39 16.24 4.57
N ASN A 5 11.05 17.41 4.58
CA ASN A 5 11.43 18.12 3.35
C ASN A 5 12.48 17.35 2.54
N GLU A 6 13.49 16.75 3.19
CA GLU A 6 14.48 15.90 2.50
C GLU A 6 13.86 14.62 1.96
N LEU A 7 12.84 14.08 2.65
CA LEU A 7 12.12 12.90 2.18
C LEU A 7 11.27 13.22 0.94
N ILE A 8 10.59 14.37 0.91
CA ILE A 8 9.74 14.77 -0.22
C ILE A 8 10.55 14.92 -1.51
N ASP A 9 11.80 15.35 -1.41
CA ASP A 9 12.69 15.53 -2.56
C ASP A 9 13.29 14.21 -3.09
N SER A 10 13.06 13.09 -2.40
CA SER A 10 13.58 11.78 -2.81
C SER A 10 12.75 11.14 -3.93
N GLU A 11 13.40 10.49 -4.88
CA GLU A 11 12.74 9.73 -5.95
C GLU A 11 11.79 8.67 -5.40
N GLU A 12 12.18 8.01 -4.32
CA GLU A 12 11.37 7.01 -3.62
C GLU A 12 10.03 7.59 -3.12
N TYR A 13 10.04 8.79 -2.56
CA TYR A 13 8.82 9.46 -2.12
C TYR A 13 7.93 9.84 -3.30
N TYR A 14 8.51 10.36 -4.39
CA TYR A 14 7.75 10.65 -5.60
C TYR A 14 7.09 9.40 -6.20
N ILE A 15 7.82 8.28 -6.27
CA ILE A 15 7.30 7.00 -6.75
C ILE A 15 6.16 6.52 -5.83
N GLY A 16 6.38 6.49 -4.52
CA GLY A 16 5.37 6.04 -3.56
C GLY A 16 4.09 6.88 -3.60
N LEU A 17 4.21 8.20 -3.78
CA LEU A 17 3.06 9.09 -3.95
C LEU A 17 2.33 8.82 -5.26
N ALA A 18 3.05 8.67 -6.37
CA ALA A 18 2.46 8.39 -7.68
C ALA A 18 1.71 7.05 -7.69
N GLU A 19 2.29 6.00 -7.12
CA GLU A 19 1.64 4.69 -6.97
C GLU A 19 0.40 4.76 -6.07
N THR A 20 0.49 5.49 -4.95
CA THR A 20 -0.66 5.68 -4.06
C THR A 20 -1.80 6.41 -4.77
N LEU A 21 -1.51 7.45 -5.56
CA LEU A 21 -2.51 8.15 -6.37
C LEU A 21 -3.11 7.23 -7.43
N TYR A 22 -2.29 6.43 -8.11
CA TYR A 22 -2.75 5.46 -9.10
C TYR A 22 -3.71 4.43 -8.47
N LEU A 23 -3.31 3.77 -7.37
CA LEU A 23 -4.16 2.80 -6.68
C LEU A 23 -5.46 3.44 -6.17
N SER A 24 -5.38 4.66 -5.63
CA SER A 24 -6.54 5.41 -5.15
C SER A 24 -7.50 5.82 -6.28
N SER A 25 -7.02 5.91 -7.52
CA SER A 25 -7.85 6.22 -8.69
C SER A 25 -8.69 5.03 -9.16
N ILE A 26 -8.34 3.80 -8.76
CA ILE A 26 -9.09 2.59 -9.10
C ILE A 26 -10.31 2.48 -8.17
N PRO A 27 -11.55 2.50 -8.70
CA PRO A 27 -12.75 2.44 -7.87
C PRO A 27 -12.77 1.21 -6.95
N GLY A 28 -12.96 1.43 -5.65
CA GLY A 28 -13.03 0.36 -4.66
C GLY A 28 -11.67 -0.18 -4.18
N MET A 29 -10.55 0.23 -4.79
CA MET A 29 -9.23 -0.31 -4.44
C MET A 29 -8.76 0.17 -3.07
N LYS A 30 -8.97 1.45 -2.76
CA LYS A 30 -8.64 2.02 -1.45
C LYS A 30 -9.35 1.26 -0.34
N GLU A 31 -10.64 0.98 -0.51
CA GLU A 31 -11.47 0.26 0.45
C GLU A 31 -10.94 -1.16 0.67
N LYS A 32 -10.60 -1.88 -0.42
CA LYS A 32 -10.01 -3.23 -0.35
C LYS A 32 -8.67 -3.25 0.37
N ILE A 33 -7.79 -2.28 0.11
CA ILE A 33 -6.49 -2.17 0.80
C ILE A 33 -6.71 -1.93 2.30
N VAL A 34 -7.60 -1.01 2.66
CA VAL A 34 -7.92 -0.70 4.07
C VAL A 34 -8.60 -1.88 4.77
N GLU A 35 -9.44 -2.64 4.06
CA GLU A 35 -10.03 -3.87 4.57
C GLU A 35 -8.96 -4.92 4.85
N GLY A 36 -8.09 -5.21 3.88
CA GLY A 36 -7.00 -6.16 4.04
C GLY A 36 -6.02 -5.80 5.16
N LEU A 37 -5.75 -4.50 5.37
CA LEU A 37 -4.95 -4.00 6.50
C LEU A 37 -5.60 -4.26 7.87
N LYS A 38 -6.93 -4.42 7.91
CA LYS A 38 -7.69 -4.71 9.15
C LYS A 38 -7.97 -6.20 9.33
N THR A 39 -7.81 -7.01 8.28
CA THR A 39 -7.98 -8.47 8.34
C THR A 39 -6.91 -9.07 9.26
N HIS A 40 -7.32 -9.92 10.19
CA HIS A 40 -6.37 -10.64 11.04
C HIS A 40 -5.63 -11.69 10.20
N ILE A 41 -4.35 -11.93 10.51
CA ILE A 41 -3.52 -12.92 9.80
C ILE A 41 -4.16 -14.32 9.84
N GLU A 42 -4.86 -14.64 10.92
CA GLU A 42 -5.57 -15.91 11.13
C GLU A 42 -6.68 -16.15 10.09
N ASP A 43 -7.22 -15.06 9.53
CA ASP A 43 -8.29 -15.07 8.52
C ASP A 43 -7.72 -15.05 7.09
N CYS A 44 -6.40 -15.00 6.92
CA CYS A 44 -5.74 -15.05 5.61
C CYS A 44 -5.50 -16.50 5.15
N ILE A 45 -5.40 -16.68 3.82
CA ILE A 45 -4.93 -17.94 3.25
C ILE A 45 -3.42 -18.08 3.54
N PRO A 46 -2.95 -19.25 4.01
CA PRO A 46 -1.52 -19.49 4.20
C PRO A 46 -0.72 -19.27 2.91
N GLU A 47 0.47 -18.68 3.03
CA GLU A 47 1.32 -18.31 1.88
C GLU A 47 1.63 -19.50 0.96
N ASP A 48 1.82 -20.70 1.53
CA ASP A 48 2.10 -21.94 0.81
C ASP A 48 0.88 -22.49 0.02
N GLN A 49 -0.29 -21.91 0.21
CA GLN A 49 -1.55 -22.26 -0.48
C GLN A 49 -1.99 -21.20 -1.49
N VAL A 50 -1.21 -20.13 -1.68
CA VAL A 50 -1.50 -19.08 -2.67
C VAL A 50 -1.07 -19.53 -4.07
N GLU A 51 -1.99 -19.51 -5.03
CA GLU A 51 -1.69 -19.67 -6.47
C GLU A 51 -1.41 -18.29 -7.10
N TRP A 52 -0.26 -18.15 -7.77
CA TRP A 52 0.22 -16.89 -8.38
C TRP A 52 -0.05 -16.81 -9.88
#